data_AF-A0A679JQD8-F1
#
_entry.id   AF-A0A679JQD8-F1
#
_cell.length_a   1.000
_cell.length_b   1.000
_cell.length_c   1.000
_cell.angle_alpha   90.00
_cell.angle_beta   90.00
_cell.angle_gamma   90.00
#
_symmetry.space_group_name_H-M   'P 1'
#
loop_
_entity.id
_entity.type
_entity.pdbx_description
1 polymer ?
#
loop_
_entity_poly.entity_id
_entity_poly.type
_entity_poly.pdbx_seq_one_letter_code
_entity_poly.pdbx_strand_id
1 'polypeptide(L)'
;MTPIQGTASTALSILQRMNSSKGAAPDPAVSGQGTAFHPLEIVSNASKQAAEKVVAILNEQGGTIDLSRYGSAKTSVTAGDNATTPTEDVNAALAALNHVTIYSGDGNDYTSVQKYATIHSGGGNDILRAYDHSTIDAGDGDDWVHVYDHAAVDGGAGNDEIRTYDYSTVDAGDGDDFVVTLGNSTIKGGAGNDTLVVSSRRSEQNSTFDNATVDGGDGDDYIQVNGNSTVIGGTGNDTIRLIGDGNTVIFNKGDGQDTIGVGRGYANAKDSATINIKGYSADDVTVTRDTDKVTVSFKGSDDAITVQVRYNASAKLAFEDGSAIDVTPAKFATLKEVHAYTDALFGDPRPIPM
;
A
#
# COMPACT_ATOMS: atom_id res chain seq x y z
N MET A 1 -15.68 4.99 50.38
CA MET A 1 -15.14 4.70 49.05
C MET A 1 -16.26 4.09 48.24
N THR A 2 -16.81 4.86 47.31
CA THR A 2 -17.94 4.51 46.46
C THR A 2 -17.37 4.07 45.11
N PRO A 3 -17.66 2.84 44.61
CA PRO A 3 -17.31 2.50 43.25
C PRO A 3 -18.21 3.26 42.27
N ILE A 4 -17.58 3.92 41.31
CA ILE A 4 -18.21 4.64 40.20
C ILE A 4 -18.86 3.60 39.28
N GLN A 5 -20.18 3.69 39.12
CA GLN A 5 -20.90 3.04 38.03
C GLN A 5 -20.58 3.78 36.71
N GLY A 6 -20.00 3.07 35.74
CA GLY A 6 -19.66 3.58 34.42
C GLY A 6 -19.96 2.55 33.32
N THR A 7 -21.26 2.42 33.01
CA THR A 7 -21.86 2.02 31.72
C THR A 7 -21.28 0.84 30.93
N ALA A 8 -21.80 -0.37 31.20
CA ALA A 8 -21.84 -1.52 30.29
C ALA A 8 -22.83 -1.33 29.10
N SER A 9 -23.07 -0.09 28.65
CA SER A 9 -24.20 0.25 27.77
C SER A 9 -23.85 0.39 26.28
N THR A 10 -22.59 0.26 25.88
CA THR A 10 -22.16 0.45 24.47
C THR A 10 -21.93 -0.85 23.71
N ALA A 11 -21.76 -1.99 24.39
CA ALA A 11 -21.55 -3.29 23.74
C ALA A 11 -22.87 -3.95 23.26
N LEU A 12 -23.98 -3.73 23.97
CA LEU A 12 -25.28 -4.36 23.65
C LEU A 12 -25.97 -3.69 22.43
N SER A 13 -25.67 -2.42 22.14
CA SER A 13 -26.28 -1.67 21.05
C SER A 13 -25.68 -2.00 19.67
N ILE A 14 -24.45 -2.53 19.62
CA ILE A 14 -23.82 -2.98 18.36
C ILE A 14 -24.33 -4.37 17.97
N LEU A 15 -24.52 -5.26 18.95
CA LEU A 15 -25.13 -6.59 18.74
C LEU A 15 -26.59 -6.52 18.26
N GLN A 16 -27.37 -5.53 18.70
CA GLN A 16 -28.75 -5.33 18.21
C GLN A 16 -28.83 -4.76 16.78
N ARG A 17 -27.79 -4.06 16.29
CA ARG A 17 -27.72 -3.57 14.91
C ARG A 17 -27.35 -4.66 13.90
N MET A 18 -26.56 -5.64 14.30
CA MET A 18 -26.24 -6.80 13.45
C MET A 18 -27.42 -7.77 13.31
N ASN A 19 -28.35 -7.78 14.27
CA ASN A 19 -29.48 -8.73 14.28
C ASN A 19 -30.80 -8.16 13.70
N SER A 20 -30.85 -6.88 13.30
CA SER A 20 -32.07 -6.19 12.86
C SER A 20 -32.19 -5.93 11.36
N SER A 21 -31.27 -6.43 10.52
CA SER A 21 -31.41 -6.35 9.05
C SER A 21 -32.38 -7.40 8.45
N LYS A 22 -33.03 -8.24 9.26
CA LYS A 22 -34.15 -9.09 8.81
C LYS A 22 -35.45 -8.28 8.78
N GLY A 23 -35.68 -7.50 7.73
CA GLY A 23 -37.03 -7.04 7.38
C GLY A 23 -37.16 -5.64 6.81
N ALA A 24 -36.80 -5.46 5.54
CA ALA A 24 -37.50 -4.55 4.63
C ALA A 24 -37.34 -5.08 3.18
N ALA A 25 -38.43 -5.03 2.43
CA ALA A 25 -38.72 -5.80 1.22
C ALA A 25 -37.93 -5.37 -0.05
N PRO A 26 -37.95 -6.18 -1.14
CA PRO A 26 -37.01 -6.12 -2.26
C PRO A 26 -37.52 -5.28 -3.45
N ASP A 27 -36.61 -4.77 -4.30
CA ASP A 27 -36.77 -4.68 -5.78
C ASP A 27 -35.46 -4.22 -6.48
N PRO A 28 -35.28 -4.34 -7.82
CA PRO A 28 -34.93 -5.59 -8.50
C PRO A 28 -33.70 -5.51 -9.44
N ALA A 29 -33.26 -6.70 -9.85
CA ALA A 29 -32.55 -7.03 -11.09
C ALA A 29 -31.05 -6.65 -11.22
N VAL A 30 -30.19 -7.59 -10.82
CA VAL A 30 -28.98 -7.92 -11.60
C VAL A 30 -28.98 -9.43 -11.84
N SER A 31 -29.37 -9.83 -13.04
CA SER A 31 -29.17 -11.18 -13.56
C SER A 31 -27.83 -11.22 -14.29
N GLY A 32 -26.85 -11.90 -13.72
CA GLY A 32 -25.57 -12.19 -14.36
C GLY A 32 -24.69 -12.95 -13.38
N GLN A 33 -24.31 -14.17 -13.74
CA GLN A 33 -23.76 -15.19 -12.84
C GLN A 33 -22.49 -14.72 -12.10
N GLY A 34 -22.62 -14.51 -10.79
CA GLY A 34 -21.53 -14.43 -9.82
C GLY A 34 -21.83 -15.39 -8.69
N THR A 35 -20.84 -16.18 -8.27
CA THR A 35 -20.93 -17.08 -7.11
C THR A 35 -21.40 -16.31 -5.89
N ALA A 36 -22.59 -16.63 -5.39
CA ALA A 36 -23.25 -15.91 -4.31
C ALA A 36 -22.39 -15.95 -3.03
N PHE A 37 -22.07 -14.77 -2.47
CA PHE A 37 -21.63 -14.66 -1.09
C PHE A 37 -22.76 -15.13 -0.18
N HIS A 38 -22.53 -16.25 0.51
CA HIS A 38 -23.44 -16.75 1.53
C HIS A 38 -23.33 -15.86 2.78
N PRO A 39 -24.46 -15.38 3.35
CA PRO A 39 -24.45 -14.71 4.64
C PRO A 39 -24.00 -15.71 5.72
N LEU A 40 -22.90 -15.39 6.42
CA LEU A 40 -22.34 -16.19 7.51
C LEU A 40 -23.41 -16.53 8.56
N GLU A 41 -23.62 -17.83 8.77
CA GLU A 41 -24.66 -18.37 9.66
C GLU A 41 -24.15 -18.51 11.11
N ILE A 42 -24.94 -17.95 12.04
CA ILE A 42 -25.12 -18.29 13.47
C ILE A 42 -23.89 -18.84 14.24
N VAL A 43 -23.33 -17.99 15.10
CA VAL A 43 -22.33 -18.27 16.14
C VAL A 43 -22.63 -19.58 16.89
N SER A 44 -21.74 -20.56 16.80
CA SER A 44 -21.90 -21.87 17.44
C SER A 44 -21.77 -21.78 18.98
N ASN A 45 -22.29 -22.76 19.72
CA ASN A 45 -22.10 -22.85 21.17
C ASN A 45 -20.61 -22.96 21.58
N ALA A 46 -19.77 -23.49 20.70
CA ALA A 46 -18.31 -23.52 20.89
C ALA A 46 -17.73 -22.10 20.81
N SER A 47 -18.18 -21.30 19.83
CA SER A 47 -17.81 -19.88 19.70
C SER A 47 -18.25 -19.05 20.91
N LYS A 48 -19.38 -19.39 21.55
CA LYS A 48 -19.85 -18.76 22.79
C LYS A 48 -19.00 -19.11 24.02
N GLN A 49 -18.58 -20.37 24.14
CA GLN A 49 -17.70 -20.81 25.24
C GLN A 49 -16.26 -20.32 25.08
N ALA A 50 -15.79 -20.12 23.84
CA ALA A 50 -14.51 -19.48 23.56
C ALA A 50 -14.50 -18.01 24.04
N ALA A 51 -15.57 -17.26 23.77
CA ALA A 51 -15.73 -15.89 24.26
C ALA A 51 -15.77 -15.79 25.79
N GLU A 52 -16.41 -16.74 26.48
CA GLU A 52 -16.50 -16.77 27.95
C GLU A 52 -15.16 -17.09 28.64
N LYS A 53 -14.25 -17.83 27.99
CA LYS A 53 -12.91 -18.14 28.52
C LYS A 53 -11.89 -17.03 28.28
N VAL A 54 -12.01 -16.30 27.16
CA VAL A 54 -11.22 -15.08 26.87
C VAL A 54 -11.45 -14.02 27.95
N VAL A 55 -12.69 -13.84 28.40
CA VAL A 55 -13.05 -12.91 29.50
C VAL A 55 -12.36 -13.23 30.84
N ALA A 56 -11.93 -14.48 31.07
CA ALA A 56 -11.33 -14.90 32.35
C ALA A 56 -9.80 -14.68 32.45
N ILE A 57 -9.11 -14.51 31.32
CA ILE A 57 -7.64 -14.35 31.26
C ILE A 57 -7.21 -12.88 31.34
N LEU A 58 -8.13 -11.95 31.08
CA LEU A 58 -7.82 -10.55 30.75
C LEU A 58 -8.03 -9.59 31.91
N ASN A 59 -7.05 -9.53 32.83
CA ASN A 59 -6.87 -8.40 33.74
C ASN A 59 -5.49 -7.76 33.48
N GLU A 60 -5.53 -6.53 32.95
CA GLU A 60 -4.50 -5.48 32.85
C GLU A 60 -3.03 -5.87 32.55
N GLN A 61 -2.51 -5.36 31.41
CA GLN A 61 -1.09 -5.08 31.05
C GLN A 61 -0.46 -5.78 29.83
N GLY A 62 -1.24 -6.44 28.99
CA GLY A 62 -0.69 -7.09 27.79
C GLY A 62 -0.35 -8.59 28.00
N GLY A 63 0.13 -9.24 26.94
CA GLY A 63 0.16 -10.69 26.74
C GLY A 63 0.34 -11.12 25.27
N THR A 64 0.62 -12.39 25.02
CA THR A 64 0.91 -12.95 23.69
C THR A 64 -0.15 -13.97 23.31
N ILE A 65 -0.77 -13.82 22.12
CA ILE A 65 -1.70 -14.79 21.53
C ILE A 65 -0.93 -15.61 20.49
N ASP A 66 -0.71 -16.90 20.75
CA ASP A 66 -0.09 -17.83 19.80
C ASP A 66 -1.14 -18.85 19.30
N LEU A 67 -1.57 -18.69 18.05
CA LEU A 67 -2.50 -19.58 17.36
C LEU A 67 -1.80 -20.51 16.36
N SER A 68 -0.49 -20.35 16.15
CA SER A 68 0.30 -21.03 15.10
C SER A 68 0.27 -22.57 15.14
N ARG A 69 -0.19 -23.14 16.26
CA ARG A 69 -0.25 -24.59 16.48
C ARG A 69 -1.61 -25.22 16.11
N TYR A 70 -2.59 -24.45 15.60
CA TYR A 70 -4.00 -24.86 15.64
C TYR A 70 -4.82 -24.89 14.32
N GLY A 71 -4.26 -24.55 13.16
CA GLY A 71 -4.74 -24.87 11.78
C GLY A 71 -6.23 -24.72 11.39
N SER A 72 -6.52 -23.93 10.34
CA SER A 72 -7.67 -23.97 9.40
C SER A 72 -9.13 -24.23 9.87
N ALA A 73 -9.84 -23.28 10.53
CA ALA A 73 -11.32 -23.12 10.42
C ALA A 73 -11.95 -21.76 10.87
N LYS A 74 -12.61 -20.99 9.98
CA LYS A 74 -13.18 -19.62 10.20
C LYS A 74 -13.88 -19.36 11.55
N THR A 75 -13.29 -18.53 12.41
CA THR A 75 -13.86 -18.04 13.69
C THR A 75 -13.76 -16.52 13.78
N SER A 76 -14.59 -15.87 14.60
CA SER A 76 -14.44 -14.45 14.95
C SER A 76 -14.42 -14.19 16.46
N VAL A 77 -13.34 -13.59 16.94
CA VAL A 77 -13.02 -13.18 18.31
C VAL A 77 -12.86 -11.66 18.32
N THR A 78 -13.64 -10.98 19.16
CA THR A 78 -13.42 -9.56 19.46
C THR A 78 -12.95 -9.49 20.91
N ALA A 79 -11.63 -9.46 21.14
CA ALA A 79 -11.05 -9.29 22.45
C ALA A 79 -10.68 -7.82 22.72
N GLY A 80 -10.74 -7.44 23.98
CA GLY A 80 -9.98 -6.29 24.48
C GLY A 80 -8.68 -6.80 25.10
N ASP A 81 -7.54 -6.14 24.87
CA ASP A 81 -6.17 -6.35 25.39
C ASP A 81 -5.73 -7.78 25.80
N ASN A 82 -4.96 -8.40 24.89
CA ASN A 82 -3.99 -9.52 24.95
C ASN A 82 -4.36 -10.86 25.62
N ALA A 83 -4.67 -11.87 24.80
CA ALA A 83 -5.01 -13.25 25.20
C ALA A 83 -3.87 -14.26 24.96
N THR A 84 -4.10 -15.55 25.24
CA THR A 84 -3.51 -16.74 24.58
C THR A 84 -4.57 -17.84 24.66
N THR A 85 -4.77 -18.65 23.61
CA THR A 85 -5.92 -19.59 23.50
C THR A 85 -5.49 -21.05 23.40
N PRO A 86 -6.31 -22.02 23.86
CA PRO A 86 -6.12 -23.44 23.55
C PRO A 86 -7.14 -24.01 22.52
N THR A 87 -6.60 -24.73 21.52
CA THR A 87 -7.08 -25.96 20.80
C THR A 87 -8.51 -25.98 20.24
N GLU A 88 -8.83 -26.42 19.03
CA GLU A 88 -8.19 -26.92 17.79
C GLU A 88 -9.17 -26.47 16.68
N ASP A 89 -8.68 -26.14 15.48
CA ASP A 89 -9.44 -25.67 14.30
C ASP A 89 -9.99 -24.22 14.39
N VAL A 90 -9.14 -23.21 14.12
CA VAL A 90 -9.52 -21.78 14.22
C VAL A 90 -8.83 -20.93 13.13
N ASN A 91 -9.57 -20.32 12.18
CA ASN A 91 -9.16 -19.07 11.56
C ASN A 91 -9.51 -17.99 12.57
N ALA A 92 -8.56 -17.15 12.91
CA ALA A 92 -8.83 -16.05 13.81
C ALA A 92 -9.71 -15.02 13.07
N ALA A 93 -10.72 -14.46 13.73
CA ALA A 93 -10.94 -13.03 13.64
C ALA A 93 -10.51 -12.55 15.01
N LEU A 94 -9.62 -11.59 15.13
CA LEU A 94 -9.13 -11.19 16.45
C LEU A 94 -9.12 -9.68 16.56
N ALA A 95 -10.03 -9.13 17.37
CA ALA A 95 -9.83 -7.82 17.95
C ALA A 95 -9.01 -7.96 19.22
N ALA A 96 -8.03 -7.10 19.43
CA ALA A 96 -7.27 -6.94 20.67
C ALA A 96 -6.98 -5.44 20.79
N LEU A 97 -6.73 -4.91 22.01
CA LEU A 97 -6.41 -3.48 22.14
C LEU A 97 -4.92 -3.24 21.84
N ASN A 98 -4.24 -2.44 22.65
CA ASN A 98 -2.93 -1.94 22.29
C ASN A 98 -1.82 -2.90 22.74
N HIS A 99 -0.70 -2.93 22.03
CA HIS A 99 0.50 -3.70 22.42
C HIS A 99 0.30 -5.22 22.46
N VAL A 100 -0.48 -5.79 21.53
CA VAL A 100 -0.66 -7.24 21.37
C VAL A 100 0.39 -7.84 20.45
N THR A 101 0.83 -9.07 20.71
CA THR A 101 1.51 -9.91 19.71
C THR A 101 0.62 -11.09 19.33
N ILE A 102 0.42 -11.29 18.04
CA ILE A 102 -0.45 -12.33 17.45
C ILE A 102 0.38 -13.19 16.51
N TYR A 103 0.24 -14.51 16.63
CA TYR A 103 0.68 -15.48 15.63
C TYR A 103 -0.56 -16.22 15.12
N SER A 104 -0.90 -16.12 13.84
CA SER A 104 -2.12 -16.75 13.29
C SER A 104 -1.87 -18.20 12.83
N GLY A 105 -0.75 -18.46 12.14
CA GLY A 105 -0.34 -19.78 11.66
C GLY A 105 -0.65 -19.98 10.18
N ASP A 106 -0.79 -21.24 9.76
CA ASP A 106 -1.13 -21.53 8.37
C ASP A 106 -2.65 -21.50 8.13
N GLY A 107 -3.04 -21.08 6.93
CA GLY A 107 -4.41 -20.97 6.43
C GLY A 107 -4.95 -19.53 6.45
N ASN A 108 -5.96 -19.27 5.62
CA ASN A 108 -6.50 -17.92 5.45
C ASN A 108 -7.17 -17.35 6.71
N ASP A 109 -6.54 -16.36 7.32
CA ASP A 109 -6.88 -15.74 8.59
C ASP A 109 -7.44 -14.32 8.46
N TYR A 110 -8.09 -13.86 9.53
CA TYR A 110 -8.51 -12.47 9.67
C TYR A 110 -7.99 -11.91 11.00
N THR A 111 -7.24 -10.82 10.97
CA THR A 111 -6.76 -10.17 12.21
C THR A 111 -7.14 -8.71 12.19
N SER A 112 -7.68 -8.17 13.29
CA SER A 112 -8.13 -6.78 13.37
C SER A 112 -7.87 -6.15 14.73
N VAL A 113 -6.67 -5.63 14.95
CA VAL A 113 -6.20 -5.10 16.24
C VAL A 113 -6.24 -3.57 16.33
N GLN A 114 -6.03 -3.04 17.54
CA GLN A 114 -5.83 -1.60 17.75
C GLN A 114 -4.36 -1.21 17.50
N LYS A 115 -3.77 -0.34 18.32
CA LYS A 115 -2.48 0.29 18.06
C LYS A 115 -1.31 -0.52 18.62
N TYR A 116 -0.11 -0.30 18.12
CA TYR A 116 1.12 -0.92 18.65
C TYR A 116 1.10 -2.44 18.64
N ALA A 117 0.31 -3.06 17.75
CA ALA A 117 0.25 -4.50 17.67
C ALA A 117 1.44 -5.05 16.87
N THR A 118 1.77 -6.31 17.11
CA THR A 118 2.66 -7.11 16.28
C THR A 118 1.84 -8.30 15.78
N ILE A 119 1.76 -8.49 14.46
CA ILE A 119 1.05 -9.60 13.83
C ILE A 119 2.06 -10.39 13.01
N HIS A 120 2.07 -11.71 13.19
CA HIS A 120 2.72 -12.67 12.32
C HIS A 120 1.62 -13.61 11.81
N SER A 121 1.15 -13.43 10.60
CA SER A 121 0.01 -14.23 10.15
C SER A 121 0.42 -15.61 9.68
N GLY A 122 1.49 -15.79 8.92
CA GLY A 122 2.01 -17.13 8.59
C GLY A 122 1.74 -17.46 7.14
N GLY A 123 1.27 -18.67 6.83
CA GLY A 123 0.92 -19.03 5.45
C GLY A 123 -0.58 -18.88 5.19
N GLY A 124 -1.01 -18.65 3.96
CA GLY A 124 -2.42 -18.49 3.58
C GLY A 124 -2.74 -17.07 3.11
N ASN A 125 -3.93 -16.88 2.52
CA ASN A 125 -4.35 -15.56 2.07
C ASN A 125 -5.14 -14.87 3.19
N ASP A 126 -4.52 -13.92 3.85
CA ASP A 126 -4.95 -13.33 5.10
C ASP A 126 -5.53 -11.93 4.95
N ILE A 127 -6.31 -11.49 5.95
CA ILE A 127 -6.89 -10.15 6.01
C ILE A 127 -6.45 -9.51 7.32
N LEU A 128 -5.51 -8.59 7.26
CA LEU A 128 -4.87 -7.97 8.41
C LEU A 128 -5.28 -6.50 8.53
N ARG A 129 -5.78 -6.12 9.70
CA ARG A 129 -6.17 -4.76 10.05
C ARG A 129 -5.52 -4.38 11.36
N ALA A 130 -4.86 -3.23 11.38
CA ALA A 130 -4.28 -2.69 12.60
C ALA A 130 -4.37 -1.17 12.61
N TYR A 131 -4.37 -0.57 13.80
CA TYR A 131 -4.23 0.89 13.92
C TYR A 131 -2.75 1.27 14.09
N ASP A 132 -2.50 2.55 14.37
CA ASP A 132 -1.19 3.19 14.34
C ASP A 132 -0.07 2.41 15.05
N HIS A 133 1.16 2.55 14.55
CA HIS A 133 2.38 1.99 15.14
C HIS A 133 2.43 0.45 15.23
N SER A 134 1.63 -0.23 14.42
CA SER A 134 1.62 -1.69 14.39
C SER A 134 2.65 -2.23 13.41
N THR A 135 3.22 -3.39 13.76
CA THR A 135 4.14 -4.18 12.95
C THR A 135 3.41 -5.40 12.42
N ILE A 136 3.51 -5.66 11.14
CA ILE A 136 2.87 -6.79 10.46
C ILE A 136 3.92 -7.53 9.64
N ASP A 137 3.87 -8.85 9.75
CA ASP A 137 4.54 -9.86 8.95
C ASP A 137 3.41 -10.74 8.41
N ALA A 138 3.08 -10.58 7.13
CA ALA A 138 1.91 -11.21 6.52
C ALA A 138 2.23 -12.67 6.11
N GLY A 139 3.41 -12.89 5.54
CA GLY A 139 4.01 -14.21 5.38
C GLY A 139 3.83 -14.77 3.98
N ASP A 140 3.40 -16.03 3.85
CA ASP A 140 3.20 -16.64 2.52
C ASP A 140 1.71 -16.55 2.13
N GLY A 141 1.37 -16.15 0.91
CA GLY A 141 0.01 -16.09 0.38
C GLY A 141 -0.31 -14.74 -0.23
N ASP A 142 -1.49 -14.61 -0.87
CA ASP A 142 -1.93 -13.28 -1.35
C ASP A 142 -2.70 -12.57 -0.23
N ASP A 143 -2.06 -11.63 0.46
CA ASP A 143 -2.58 -10.99 1.67
C ASP A 143 -3.24 -9.63 1.41
N TRP A 144 -4.20 -9.29 2.26
CA TRP A 144 -4.79 -7.95 2.32
C TRP A 144 -4.43 -7.30 3.64
N VAL A 145 -3.61 -6.25 3.60
CA VAL A 145 -3.10 -5.57 4.79
C VAL A 145 -3.59 -4.12 4.80
N HIS A 146 -4.20 -3.70 5.91
CA HIS A 146 -4.61 -2.31 6.11
C HIS A 146 -4.23 -1.81 7.51
N VAL A 147 -3.23 -0.93 7.55
CA VAL A 147 -2.71 -0.34 8.78
C VAL A 147 -2.80 1.18 8.72
N TYR A 148 -2.97 1.83 9.87
CA TYR A 148 -2.95 3.29 9.95
C TYR A 148 -1.50 3.83 10.01
N ASP A 149 -1.29 5.03 10.57
CA ASP A 149 -0.03 5.76 10.52
C ASP A 149 1.12 5.02 11.26
N HIS A 150 2.35 5.25 10.83
CA HIS A 150 3.59 4.70 11.43
C HIS A 150 3.64 3.17 11.45
N ALA A 151 3.05 2.52 10.45
CA ALA A 151 3.08 1.07 10.32
C ALA A 151 4.49 0.58 9.91
N ALA A 152 4.82 -0.64 10.29
CA ALA A 152 5.88 -1.42 9.65
C ALA A 152 5.23 -2.68 9.09
N VAL A 153 5.30 -2.89 7.78
CA VAL A 153 4.68 -4.04 7.11
C VAL A 153 5.75 -4.76 6.29
N ASP A 154 5.80 -6.07 6.46
CA ASP A 154 6.46 -7.05 5.61
C ASP A 154 5.34 -7.89 4.97
N GLY A 155 5.16 -7.81 3.65
CA GLY A 155 4.13 -8.56 2.91
C GLY A 155 4.53 -10.04 2.84
N GLY A 156 5.73 -10.31 2.36
CA GLY A 156 6.31 -11.65 2.35
C GLY A 156 6.27 -12.22 0.95
N ALA A 157 5.62 -13.37 0.73
CA ALA A 157 5.57 -14.01 -0.57
C ALA A 157 4.14 -14.17 -1.07
N GLY A 158 3.84 -13.74 -2.28
CA GLY A 158 2.49 -13.74 -2.87
C GLY A 158 2.14 -12.33 -3.34
N ASN A 159 0.97 -12.17 -3.98
CA ASN A 159 0.58 -10.88 -4.54
C ASN A 159 -0.26 -10.11 -3.51
N ASP A 160 0.36 -9.19 -2.79
CA ASP A 160 -0.23 -8.55 -1.63
C ASP A 160 -0.93 -7.22 -1.97
N GLU A 161 -1.99 -6.91 -1.24
CA GLU A 161 -2.63 -5.59 -1.23
C GLU A 161 -2.36 -4.90 0.10
N ILE A 162 -1.39 -3.99 0.12
CA ILE A 162 -0.95 -3.29 1.32
C ILE A 162 -1.41 -1.82 1.29
N ARG A 163 -2.20 -1.43 2.28
CA ARG A 163 -2.66 -0.05 2.47
C ARG A 163 -2.17 0.47 3.81
N THR A 164 -1.34 1.50 3.78
CA THR A 164 -0.91 2.22 4.98
C THR A 164 -1.20 3.70 4.90
N TYR A 165 -1.03 4.41 6.02
CA TYR A 165 -1.09 5.86 6.05
C TYR A 165 0.32 6.44 6.26
N ASP A 166 0.43 7.65 6.81
CA ASP A 166 1.67 8.43 6.81
C ASP A 166 2.75 7.80 7.69
N TYR A 167 4.01 8.09 7.39
CA TYR A 167 5.18 7.64 8.15
C TYR A 167 5.35 6.11 8.22
N SER A 168 4.77 5.38 7.29
CA SER A 168 4.83 3.92 7.29
C SER A 168 6.06 3.41 6.54
N THR A 169 6.55 2.24 6.92
CA THR A 169 7.58 1.49 6.20
C THR A 169 6.96 0.21 5.68
N VAL A 170 7.07 -0.05 4.38
CA VAL A 170 6.55 -1.25 3.73
C VAL A 170 7.69 -1.92 2.95
N ASP A 171 7.84 -3.22 3.16
CA ASP A 171 8.55 -4.16 2.29
C ASP A 171 7.45 -5.08 1.74
N ALA A 172 7.17 -5.06 0.44
CA ALA A 172 6.06 -5.84 -0.11
C ALA A 172 6.48 -7.31 -0.35
N GLY A 173 7.67 -7.52 -0.89
CA GLY A 173 8.33 -8.83 -0.87
C GLY A 173 8.39 -9.48 -2.25
N ASP A 174 8.09 -10.77 -2.33
CA ASP A 174 8.04 -11.51 -3.60
C ASP A 174 6.60 -11.55 -4.12
N GLY A 175 6.31 -11.09 -5.33
CA GLY A 175 4.98 -11.12 -5.94
C GLY A 175 4.70 -9.87 -6.77
N ASP A 176 3.57 -9.85 -7.50
CA ASP A 176 3.10 -8.63 -8.16
C ASP A 176 2.21 -7.82 -7.17
N ASP A 177 2.83 -6.94 -6.39
CA ASP A 177 2.19 -6.29 -5.24
C ASP A 177 1.44 -5.00 -5.58
N PHE A 178 0.48 -4.65 -4.72
CA PHE A 178 -0.22 -3.38 -4.76
C PHE A 178 -0.09 -2.65 -3.42
N VAL A 179 0.74 -1.60 -3.41
CA VAL A 179 1.01 -0.82 -2.20
C VAL A 179 0.47 0.61 -2.36
N VAL A 180 -0.39 1.02 -1.43
CA VAL A 180 -0.84 2.42 -1.32
C VAL A 180 -0.50 2.97 0.06
N THR A 181 0.29 4.04 0.09
CA THR A 181 0.64 4.74 1.32
C THR A 181 0.34 6.24 1.21
N LEU A 182 0.48 6.94 2.33
CA LEU A 182 0.44 8.39 2.39
C LEU A 182 1.81 8.96 2.75
N GLY A 183 1.95 10.29 2.73
CA GLY A 183 3.22 11.01 2.84
C GLY A 183 4.19 10.53 3.92
N ASN A 184 5.48 10.83 3.73
CA ASN A 184 6.56 10.47 4.67
C ASN A 184 6.80 8.96 4.82
N SER A 185 6.31 8.16 3.88
CA SER A 185 6.46 6.70 3.90
C SER A 185 7.67 6.22 3.10
N THR A 186 8.16 5.04 3.47
CA THR A 186 9.19 4.29 2.74
C THR A 186 8.59 2.99 2.21
N ILE A 187 8.81 2.68 0.93
CA ILE A 187 8.33 1.46 0.29
C ILE A 187 9.49 0.78 -0.43
N LYS A 188 9.55 -0.54 -0.32
CA LYS A 188 10.20 -1.41 -1.29
C LYS A 188 9.13 -2.32 -1.89
N GLY A 189 9.08 -2.42 -3.21
CA GLY A 189 8.25 -3.40 -3.91
C GLY A 189 8.84 -4.79 -3.69
N GLY A 190 10.01 -5.05 -4.26
CA GLY A 190 10.71 -6.30 -4.06
C GLY A 190 10.87 -7.02 -5.38
N ALA A 191 10.41 -8.25 -5.51
CA ALA A 191 10.51 -9.02 -6.75
C ALA A 191 9.13 -9.24 -7.37
N GLY A 192 8.93 -8.77 -8.60
CA GLY A 192 7.66 -8.85 -9.31
C GLY A 192 7.28 -7.51 -9.91
N ASN A 193 6.12 -7.43 -10.57
CA ASN A 193 5.70 -6.21 -11.26
C ASN A 193 4.73 -5.45 -10.36
N ASP A 194 5.28 -4.50 -9.60
CA ASP A 194 4.57 -3.88 -8.50
C ASP A 194 3.82 -2.61 -8.91
N THR A 195 2.80 -2.27 -8.13
CA THR A 195 2.09 -1.00 -8.22
C THR A 195 2.21 -0.24 -6.90
N LEU A 196 3.11 0.74 -6.88
CA LEU A 196 3.48 1.49 -5.67
C LEU A 196 2.98 2.93 -5.76
N VAL A 197 2.06 3.31 -4.88
CA VAL A 197 1.42 4.63 -4.92
C VAL A 197 1.54 5.34 -3.58
N VAL A 198 2.31 6.44 -3.56
CA VAL A 198 2.39 7.35 -2.41
C VAL A 198 1.62 8.63 -2.70
N SER A 199 0.50 8.80 -2.01
CA SER A 199 -0.37 9.97 -2.16
C SER A 199 -0.16 11.00 -1.05
N SER A 200 -0.52 12.25 -1.33
CA SER A 200 -0.59 13.31 -0.31
C SER A 200 -2.00 13.35 0.30
N ARG A 201 -2.11 13.77 1.56
CA ARG A 201 -3.43 14.01 2.15
C ARG A 201 -4.18 15.08 1.35
N ARG A 202 -5.40 14.76 0.91
CA ARG A 202 -6.23 15.61 0.01
C ARG A 202 -6.49 17.02 0.56
N SER A 203 -6.40 17.23 1.88
CA SER A 203 -6.57 18.55 2.52
C SER A 203 -5.30 19.41 2.49
N GLU A 204 -4.16 18.84 2.11
CA GLU A 204 -2.83 19.45 2.22
C GLU A 204 -2.17 19.58 0.85
N GLN A 205 -2.94 19.83 -0.22
CA GLN A 205 -2.43 20.02 -1.58
C GLN A 205 -1.43 21.20 -1.76
N ASN A 206 -1.04 21.83 -0.66
CA ASN A 206 -0.11 22.94 -0.55
C ASN A 206 0.95 22.74 0.55
N SER A 207 1.01 21.56 1.20
CA SER A 207 2.08 21.26 2.17
C SER A 207 3.35 20.85 1.41
N THR A 208 4.41 21.55 1.73
CA THR A 208 5.72 21.49 1.08
C THR A 208 6.58 20.30 1.54
N PHE A 209 6.00 19.22 2.09
CA PHE A 209 6.77 18.28 2.94
C PHE A 209 6.36 16.80 2.92
N ASP A 210 5.47 16.32 2.04
CA ASP A 210 5.30 14.88 1.88
C ASP A 210 6.46 14.35 1.02
N ASN A 211 7.47 13.76 1.65
CA ASN A 211 8.59 13.13 0.95
C ASN A 211 8.46 11.63 1.12
N ALA A 212 8.47 10.85 0.05
CA ALA A 212 8.55 9.41 0.12
C ALA A 212 9.91 8.92 -0.36
N THR A 213 10.27 7.72 0.08
CA THR A 213 11.34 6.93 -0.54
C THR A 213 10.70 5.67 -1.09
N VAL A 214 10.78 5.45 -2.40
CA VAL A 214 10.21 4.28 -3.05
C VAL A 214 11.30 3.58 -3.87
N ASP A 215 11.41 2.29 -3.71
CA ASP A 215 12.25 1.39 -4.48
C ASP A 215 11.32 0.33 -5.09
N GLY A 216 11.26 0.24 -6.42
CA GLY A 216 10.43 -0.77 -7.11
C GLY A 216 11.00 -2.16 -6.91
N GLY A 217 12.27 -2.34 -7.29
CA GLY A 217 13.01 -3.58 -7.07
C GLY A 217 13.29 -4.29 -8.38
N ASP A 218 12.96 -5.57 -8.49
CA ASP A 218 13.11 -6.35 -9.72
C ASP A 218 11.75 -6.54 -10.39
N GLY A 219 11.58 -6.12 -11.63
CA GLY A 219 10.34 -6.28 -12.39
C GLY A 219 9.96 -5.03 -13.16
N ASP A 220 8.86 -5.08 -13.93
CA ASP A 220 8.35 -3.91 -14.65
C ASP A 220 7.35 -3.15 -13.75
N ASP A 221 7.84 -2.17 -12.98
CA ASP A 221 7.05 -1.54 -11.92
C ASP A 221 6.23 -0.33 -12.38
N TYR A 222 5.12 -0.08 -11.69
CA TYR A 222 4.40 1.19 -11.73
C TYR A 222 4.58 1.95 -10.41
N ILE A 223 5.24 3.10 -10.47
CA ILE A 223 5.50 3.93 -9.29
C ILE A 223 4.87 5.30 -9.46
N GLN A 224 4.00 5.70 -8.54
CA GLN A 224 3.49 7.06 -8.44
C GLN A 224 3.81 7.68 -7.09
N VAL A 225 4.50 8.81 -7.10
CA VAL A 225 4.79 9.58 -5.89
C VAL A 225 4.36 11.02 -6.02
N ASN A 226 3.93 11.58 -4.88
CA ASN A 226 3.67 13.00 -4.73
C ASN A 226 4.79 13.70 -3.94
N GLY A 227 4.82 15.02 -4.02
CA GLY A 227 5.69 15.87 -3.22
C GLY A 227 7.13 15.92 -3.72
N ASN A 228 8.08 15.91 -2.78
CA ASN A 228 9.52 15.92 -3.04
C ASN A 228 10.11 14.56 -2.65
N SER A 229 9.82 13.56 -3.49
CA SER A 229 10.11 12.15 -3.21
C SER A 229 11.35 11.66 -3.93
N THR A 230 11.96 10.61 -3.39
CA THR A 230 13.05 9.85 -4.04
C THR A 230 12.51 8.53 -4.54
N VAL A 231 12.77 8.21 -5.80
CA VAL A 231 12.33 6.97 -6.45
C VAL A 231 13.53 6.25 -7.06
N ILE A 232 13.56 4.94 -6.87
CA ILE A 232 14.38 3.99 -7.62
C ILE A 232 13.38 3.08 -8.33
N GLY A 233 13.47 2.97 -9.66
CA GLY A 233 12.67 1.98 -10.41
C GLY A 233 13.18 0.60 -10.04
N GLY A 234 14.45 0.35 -10.36
CA GLY A 234 15.13 -0.89 -10.05
C GLY A 234 15.52 -1.57 -11.35
N THR A 235 15.52 -2.90 -11.41
CA THR A 235 15.78 -3.60 -12.68
C THR A 235 14.47 -3.94 -13.39
N GLY A 236 14.34 -3.55 -14.66
CA GLY A 236 13.14 -3.82 -15.44
C GLY A 236 12.83 -2.70 -16.42
N ASN A 237 11.56 -2.50 -16.75
CA ASN A 237 11.13 -1.36 -17.56
C ASN A 237 10.04 -0.61 -16.81
N ASP A 238 10.47 0.35 -15.98
CA ASP A 238 9.58 0.95 -14.99
C ASP A 238 8.80 2.14 -15.55
N THR A 239 7.60 2.33 -15.03
CA THR A 239 6.76 3.50 -15.28
C THR A 239 6.65 4.35 -14.03
N ILE A 240 7.37 5.48 -14.02
CA ILE A 240 7.48 6.37 -12.88
C ILE A 240 6.70 7.66 -13.13
N ARG A 241 5.74 7.96 -12.26
CA ARG A 241 4.90 9.17 -12.31
C ARG A 241 5.19 10.07 -11.11
N LEU A 242 5.80 11.22 -11.40
CA LEU A 242 6.23 12.20 -10.41
C LEU A 242 5.26 13.38 -10.38
N ILE A 243 4.71 13.64 -9.20
CA ILE A 243 3.76 14.72 -8.96
C ILE A 243 4.36 15.67 -7.92
N GLY A 244 4.60 16.92 -8.30
CA GLY A 244 5.15 17.93 -7.39
C GLY A 244 6.55 18.38 -7.78
N ASP A 245 7.08 19.25 -6.94
CA ASP A 245 8.38 19.92 -7.10
C ASP A 245 9.45 19.15 -6.33
N GLY A 246 10.62 18.96 -6.93
CA GLY A 246 11.84 18.52 -6.23
C GLY A 246 12.12 17.03 -6.33
N ASN A 247 11.26 16.26 -7.00
CA ASN A 247 11.40 14.82 -7.09
C ASN A 247 12.77 14.40 -7.61
N THR A 248 13.29 13.31 -7.06
CA THR A 248 14.55 12.70 -7.46
C THR A 248 14.28 11.28 -7.93
N VAL A 249 14.78 10.94 -9.12
CA VAL A 249 14.85 9.55 -9.59
C VAL A 249 16.31 9.13 -9.60
N ILE A 250 16.62 7.93 -9.12
CA ILE A 250 17.94 7.33 -9.24
C ILE A 250 17.83 6.29 -10.35
N PHE A 251 18.67 6.42 -11.37
CA PHE A 251 18.78 5.48 -12.47
C PHE A 251 20.21 4.94 -12.50
N ASN A 252 20.37 3.65 -12.27
CA ASN A 252 21.62 2.95 -12.31
C ASN A 252 21.82 2.25 -13.65
N LYS A 253 23.08 1.99 -13.96
CA LYS A 253 23.45 1.12 -15.07
C LYS A 253 22.89 -0.28 -14.86
N GLY A 254 22.09 -0.74 -15.83
CA GLY A 254 21.41 -2.04 -15.79
C GLY A 254 19.95 -1.97 -15.34
N ASP A 255 19.42 -0.78 -15.03
CA ASP A 255 18.03 -0.61 -14.61
C ASP A 255 17.04 -0.87 -15.75
N GLY A 256 17.47 -0.82 -17.02
CA GLY A 256 16.64 -1.14 -18.18
C GLY A 256 16.02 0.09 -18.84
N GLN A 257 14.75 0.01 -19.28
CA GLN A 257 14.12 1.03 -20.14
C GLN A 257 12.94 1.73 -19.47
N ASP A 258 13.22 2.78 -18.70
CA ASP A 258 12.22 3.46 -17.88
C ASP A 258 11.47 4.55 -18.63
N THR A 259 10.21 4.76 -18.22
CA THR A 259 9.37 5.88 -18.62
C THR A 259 9.06 6.78 -17.43
N ILE A 260 9.50 8.04 -17.49
CA ILE A 260 9.35 9.02 -16.41
C ILE A 260 8.39 10.14 -16.85
N GLY A 261 7.23 10.20 -16.20
CA GLY A 261 6.24 11.25 -16.38
C GLY A 261 6.29 12.29 -15.27
N VAL A 262 6.54 13.56 -15.61
CA VAL A 262 6.61 14.66 -14.63
C VAL A 262 5.41 15.60 -14.76
N GLY A 263 4.66 15.72 -13.66
CA GLY A 263 3.70 16.77 -13.41
C GLY A 263 2.23 16.35 -13.41
N ARG A 264 1.43 17.10 -12.65
CA ARG A 264 -0.01 16.81 -12.42
C ARG A 264 -0.93 17.12 -13.57
N GLY A 265 -0.53 18.04 -14.45
CA GLY A 265 -1.40 18.53 -15.51
C GLY A 265 -2.07 19.88 -15.21
N TYR A 266 -1.49 20.72 -14.35
CA TYR A 266 -1.99 22.09 -14.11
C TYR A 266 -1.01 23.13 -14.66
N ALA A 267 -1.53 24.12 -15.38
CA ALA A 267 -0.71 25.11 -16.08
C ALA A 267 0.15 25.99 -15.15
N ASN A 268 -0.18 26.11 -13.87
CA ASN A 268 0.55 26.90 -12.88
C ASN A 268 1.48 26.08 -11.98
N ALA A 269 1.48 24.74 -12.09
CA ALA A 269 2.37 23.89 -11.32
C ALA A 269 3.81 24.00 -11.84
N LYS A 270 4.77 24.10 -10.92
CA LYS A 270 6.22 24.09 -11.20
C LYS A 270 6.82 22.73 -10.83
N ASP A 271 6.13 21.67 -11.22
CA ASP A 271 6.56 20.31 -10.92
C ASP A 271 7.95 20.07 -11.55
N SER A 272 8.85 19.42 -10.83
CA SER A 272 10.25 19.31 -11.25
C SER A 272 10.82 17.97 -10.84
N ALA A 273 11.73 17.44 -11.68
CA ALA A 273 12.44 16.20 -11.42
C ALA A 273 13.93 16.31 -11.73
N THR A 274 14.77 15.73 -10.88
CA THR A 274 16.18 15.46 -11.15
C THR A 274 16.37 13.96 -11.27
N ILE A 275 16.88 13.50 -12.40
CA ILE A 275 17.19 12.10 -12.65
C ILE A 275 18.70 11.94 -12.45
N ASN A 276 19.08 11.34 -11.34
CA ASN A 276 20.47 11.09 -10.96
C ASN A 276 20.96 9.82 -11.64
N ILE A 277 21.88 9.99 -12.59
CA ILE A 277 22.45 8.90 -13.37
C ILE A 277 23.67 8.32 -12.64
N LYS A 278 23.67 7.00 -12.43
CA LYS A 278 24.72 6.24 -11.76
C LYS A 278 25.34 5.22 -12.69
N GLY A 279 26.67 5.22 -12.81
CA GLY A 279 27.40 4.28 -13.67
C GLY A 279 27.51 4.68 -15.15
N TYR A 280 27.04 5.88 -15.52
CA TYR A 280 27.26 6.51 -16.83
C TYR A 280 27.79 7.93 -16.67
N SER A 281 28.57 8.37 -17.65
CA SER A 281 29.00 9.76 -17.78
C SER A 281 28.12 10.51 -18.80
N ALA A 282 28.18 11.85 -18.80
CA ALA A 282 27.48 12.65 -19.80
C ALA A 282 27.94 12.34 -21.24
N ASP A 283 29.19 11.90 -21.45
CA ASP A 283 29.73 11.52 -22.76
C ASP A 283 29.16 10.18 -23.28
N ASP A 284 28.55 9.38 -22.40
CA ASP A 284 27.87 8.13 -22.76
C ASP A 284 26.43 8.37 -23.23
N VAL A 285 25.90 9.58 -23.05
CA VAL A 285 24.48 9.88 -23.26
C VAL A 285 24.20 10.44 -24.65
N THR A 286 23.21 9.85 -25.32
CA THR A 286 22.57 10.43 -26.50
C THR A 286 21.16 10.87 -26.17
N VAL A 287 20.83 12.15 -26.42
CA VAL A 287 19.49 12.71 -26.18
C VAL A 287 18.78 12.97 -27.50
N THR A 288 17.66 12.29 -27.71
CA THR A 288 16.74 12.49 -28.85
C THR A 288 15.50 13.22 -28.36
N ARG A 289 15.16 14.34 -28.99
CA ARG A 289 14.01 15.18 -28.59
C ARG A 289 12.92 15.11 -29.64
N ASP A 290 11.73 14.70 -29.21
CA ASP A 290 10.49 14.79 -29.97
C ASP A 290 9.60 15.93 -29.43
N THR A 291 8.39 16.06 -29.98
CA THR A 291 7.48 17.15 -29.61
C THR A 291 6.93 16.99 -28.19
N ASP A 292 6.70 15.76 -27.74
CA ASP A 292 6.02 15.42 -26.48
C ASP A 292 6.89 14.60 -25.52
N LYS A 293 8.04 14.09 -25.98
CA LYS A 293 8.95 13.26 -25.20
C LYS A 293 10.41 13.53 -25.51
N VAL A 294 11.26 13.17 -24.56
CA VAL A 294 12.72 13.10 -24.73
C VAL A 294 13.17 11.69 -24.42
N THR A 295 13.91 11.07 -25.34
CA THR A 295 14.50 9.75 -25.13
C THR A 295 16.01 9.90 -24.92
N VAL A 296 16.50 9.28 -23.88
CA VAL A 296 17.91 9.22 -23.47
C VAL A 296 18.37 7.79 -23.64
N SER A 297 19.47 7.58 -24.37
CA SER A 297 20.11 6.26 -24.49
C SER A 297 21.57 6.33 -24.05
N PHE A 298 22.09 5.19 -23.58
CA PHE A 298 23.44 5.08 -23.04
C PHE A 298 24.33 4.22 -23.95
N LYS A 299 25.53 4.70 -24.23
CA LYS A 299 26.48 4.06 -25.14
C LYS A 299 26.87 2.67 -24.62
N GLY A 300 26.63 1.66 -25.46
CA GLY A 300 27.01 0.27 -25.17
C GLY A 300 26.13 -0.41 -24.13
N SER A 301 24.91 0.10 -23.91
CA SER A 301 23.86 -0.51 -23.11
C SER A 301 22.54 -0.46 -23.86
N ASP A 302 21.60 -1.33 -23.46
CA ASP A 302 20.19 -1.27 -23.87
C ASP A 302 19.36 -0.38 -22.94
N ASP A 303 19.98 0.13 -21.86
CA ASP A 303 19.36 1.07 -20.94
C ASP A 303 18.84 2.33 -21.67
N ALA A 304 17.65 2.77 -21.29
CA ALA A 304 17.05 3.98 -21.85
C ALA A 304 16.14 4.68 -20.83
N ILE A 305 15.96 5.99 -21.00
CA ILE A 305 14.97 6.76 -20.25
C ILE A 305 14.11 7.54 -21.22
N THR A 306 12.79 7.36 -21.14
CA THR A 306 11.82 8.20 -21.85
C THR A 306 11.18 9.18 -20.89
N VAL A 307 11.43 10.48 -21.09
CA VAL A 307 10.90 11.55 -20.25
C VAL A 307 9.74 12.24 -20.95
N GLN A 308 8.62 12.37 -20.25
CA GLN A 308 7.47 13.19 -20.63
C GLN A 308 7.17 14.21 -19.54
N VAL A 309 6.89 15.45 -19.93
CA VAL A 309 6.53 16.50 -18.96
C VAL A 309 5.17 17.10 -19.29
N ARG A 310 4.42 17.51 -18.28
CA ARG A 310 3.13 18.20 -18.46
C ARG A 310 3.27 19.71 -18.23
N TYR A 311 2.71 20.50 -19.14
CA TYR A 311 2.63 21.97 -19.03
C TYR A 311 3.99 22.65 -18.79
N ASN A 312 4.19 23.20 -17.58
CA ASN A 312 5.37 23.97 -17.17
C ASN A 312 6.32 23.14 -16.28
N ALA A 313 6.14 21.82 -16.24
CA ALA A 313 7.06 20.94 -15.54
C ALA A 313 8.43 20.89 -16.24
N SER A 314 9.46 20.49 -15.49
CA SER A 314 10.83 20.39 -15.99
C SER A 314 11.53 19.14 -15.48
N ALA A 315 12.49 18.65 -16.26
CA ALA A 315 13.29 17.48 -15.91
C ALA A 315 14.73 17.66 -16.38
N LYS A 316 15.68 17.23 -15.57
CA LYS A 316 17.11 17.22 -15.93
C LYS A 316 17.76 15.90 -15.53
N LEU A 317 18.78 15.49 -16.27
CA LEU A 317 19.74 14.48 -15.85
C LEU A 317 20.83 15.16 -15.03
N ALA A 318 21.29 14.50 -13.97
CA ALA A 318 22.45 14.90 -13.17
C ALA A 318 23.41 13.72 -13.02
N PHE A 319 24.70 13.97 -13.19
CA PHE A 319 25.74 12.94 -13.18
C PHE A 319 26.65 13.07 -11.96
N GLU A 320 27.44 12.04 -11.67
CA GLU A 320 28.30 11.97 -10.48
C GLU A 320 29.44 13.00 -10.47
N ASP A 321 29.85 13.49 -11.64
CA ASP A 321 30.84 14.56 -11.78
C ASP A 321 30.25 15.98 -11.59
N GLY A 322 28.93 16.06 -11.35
CA GLY A 322 28.18 17.29 -11.18
C GLY A 322 27.71 17.94 -12.49
N SER A 323 28.01 17.35 -13.65
CA SER A 323 27.43 17.79 -14.92
C SER A 323 25.92 17.50 -14.96
N ALA A 324 25.21 18.21 -15.85
CA ALA A 324 23.77 18.06 -16.00
C ALA A 324 23.32 18.33 -17.43
N ILE A 325 22.25 17.64 -17.86
CA ILE A 325 21.63 17.80 -19.18
C ILE A 325 20.14 18.07 -18.98
N ASP A 326 19.63 19.15 -19.55
CA ASP A 326 18.18 19.42 -19.58
C ASP A 326 17.48 18.42 -20.50
N VAL A 327 16.49 17.71 -19.98
CA VAL A 327 15.67 16.74 -20.73
C VAL A 327 14.20 17.15 -20.70
N THR A 328 13.92 18.44 -20.51
CA THR A 328 12.58 19.00 -20.67
C THR A 328 12.19 18.94 -22.17
N PRO A 329 11.13 18.21 -22.56
CA PRO A 329 10.59 18.22 -23.92
C PRO A 329 10.26 19.64 -24.41
N ALA A 330 10.26 19.82 -25.73
CA ALA A 330 9.83 21.08 -26.33
C ALA A 330 8.39 21.39 -25.89
N LYS A 331 8.15 22.62 -25.42
CA LYS A 331 6.83 23.02 -24.90
C LYS A 331 5.73 22.68 -25.91
N PHE A 332 4.61 22.16 -25.41
CA PHE A 332 3.34 22.24 -26.13
C PHE A 332 3.14 23.70 -26.58
N ALA A 333 3.41 23.97 -27.85
CA ALA A 333 3.12 25.26 -28.44
C ALA A 333 1.59 25.38 -28.49
N THR A 334 1.01 25.96 -27.44
CA THR A 334 -0.37 26.46 -27.40
C THR A 334 -1.43 25.51 -27.96
N LEU A 335 -1.90 24.57 -27.14
CA LEU A 335 -3.28 24.11 -27.27
C LEU A 335 -4.11 24.70 -26.12
N LYS A 336 -4.77 25.82 -26.43
CA LYS A 336 -6.00 26.19 -25.74
C LYS A 336 -7.00 25.06 -26.02
N GLU A 337 -7.48 24.44 -24.95
CA GLU A 337 -8.55 23.43 -24.92
C GLU A 337 -8.23 22.09 -25.60
N VAL A 338 -7.88 21.08 -24.80
CA VAL A 338 -8.54 19.77 -24.88
C VAL A 338 -8.73 19.26 -23.44
N HIS A 339 -9.97 19.33 -22.96
CA HIS A 339 -10.46 18.45 -21.90
C HIS A 339 -10.29 17.00 -22.36
N ALA A 340 -9.84 16.12 -21.46
CA ALA A 340 -9.65 14.67 -21.65
C ALA A 340 -8.37 14.24 -22.41
N TYR A 341 -7.24 14.29 -21.70
CA TYR A 341 -6.28 13.18 -21.72
C TYR A 341 -6.30 12.55 -20.33
N THR A 342 -7.41 11.88 -20.01
CA THR A 342 -7.51 10.97 -18.87
C THR A 342 -7.09 9.58 -19.35
N ASP A 343 -6.14 8.97 -18.63
CA ASP A 343 -5.99 7.51 -18.42
C ASP A 343 -5.52 6.59 -19.56
N ALA A 344 -5.06 7.08 -20.71
CA ALA A 344 -4.63 6.17 -21.80
C ALA A 344 -3.18 5.62 -21.68
N LEU A 345 -2.34 6.17 -20.79
CA LEU A 345 -0.94 5.75 -20.59
C LEU A 345 -0.61 5.38 -19.14
N PHE A 346 -1.51 5.69 -18.20
CA PHE A 346 -1.39 5.35 -16.78
C PHE A 346 -2.63 4.52 -16.50
N GLY A 347 -2.56 3.21 -16.78
CA GLY A 347 -3.69 2.31 -16.65
C GLY A 347 -4.33 2.49 -15.28
N ASP A 348 -5.66 2.54 -15.25
CA ASP A 348 -6.44 2.40 -14.02
C ASP A 348 -5.93 1.16 -13.28
N PRO A 349 -5.30 1.27 -12.10
CA PRO A 349 -4.84 0.12 -11.36
C PRO A 349 -6.07 -0.52 -10.70
N ARG A 350 -6.83 -1.24 -11.54
CA ARG A 350 -7.99 -2.09 -11.28
C ARG A 350 -9.12 -1.44 -10.44
N PRO A 351 -10.38 -1.52 -10.91
CA PRO A 351 -11.54 -1.18 -10.08
C PRO A 351 -11.57 -2.04 -8.82
N ILE A 352 -11.69 -1.39 -7.67
CA ILE A 352 -11.99 -1.97 -6.36
C ILE A 352 -13.15 -2.99 -6.53
N PRO A 353 -12.95 -4.29 -6.26
CA PRO A 353 -14.08 -5.18 -6.04
C PRO A 353 -14.79 -4.71 -4.76
N MET A 354 -16.01 -4.18 -4.92
CA MET A 354 -16.91 -3.86 -3.80
C MET A 354 -17.29 -5.12 -3.01
#